data_AF-A0A0B1SJI9-F1
#
_entry.id   AF-A0A0B1SJI9-F1
#
_cell.length_a   1.000
_cell.length_b   1.000
_cell.length_c   1.000
_cell.angle_alpha   90.00
_cell.angle_beta   90.00
_cell.angle_gamma   90.00
#
_symmetry.space_group_name_H-M   'P 1'
#
loop_
_entity.id
_entity.type
_entity.pdbx_description
1 polymer ?
#
loop_
_entity_poly.entity_id
_entity_poly.type
_entity_poly.pdbx_seq_one_letter_code
_entity_poly.pdbx_strand_id
1 'polypeptide(L)'
;MICGHKCTKKCGEECGPCLASCLSSCKHQECGTSDRIQTIKYGRNCSQPCVLCPRFCDNNCQHRSCGKRCYEICDVKPCEEPCGLRLMCGHACLGMCGEKCPSVCGTCRKQNYISIINEYLGTGVPLTKLPRIIEIEGCQHAFPVEFLDKHVTSCQESSTLPLCPYPGCGMAILHTQRYAKVVKKLNLDKYNQRVTPSSVSENMRTKLMNGYWNTLQKERKNCEKIQQTIQKRKSSVGSAEKLHF
;
A
#
# COMPACT_ATOMS: atom_id res chain seq x y z
N MET A 1 -20.31 -8.37 1.12
CA MET A 1 -19.36 -7.87 0.09
C MET A 1 -17.94 -7.96 0.64
N ILE A 2 -17.10 -8.87 0.14
CA ILE A 2 -15.77 -9.16 0.72
C ILE A 2 -14.67 -8.24 0.14
N CYS A 3 -14.85 -7.72 -1.08
CA CYS A 3 -13.80 -6.97 -1.77
C CYS A 3 -13.88 -5.44 -1.65
N GLY A 4 -15.04 -4.87 -1.29
CA GLY A 4 -15.27 -3.42 -1.24
C GLY A 4 -15.67 -2.77 -2.58
N HIS A 5 -15.73 -3.55 -3.66
CA HIS A 5 -16.27 -3.08 -4.94
C HIS A 5 -17.79 -3.10 -4.93
N LYS A 6 -18.40 -2.08 -5.55
CA LYS A 6 -19.84 -2.07 -5.84
C LYS A 6 -20.15 -3.23 -6.79
N CYS A 7 -21.09 -4.09 -6.39
CA CYS A 7 -21.57 -5.15 -7.27
C CYS A 7 -22.35 -4.55 -8.44
N THR A 8 -22.07 -5.01 -9.66
CA THR A 8 -22.76 -4.58 -10.88
C THR A 8 -23.93 -5.50 -11.25
N LYS A 9 -24.06 -6.65 -10.60
CA LYS A 9 -25.21 -7.56 -10.78
C LYS A 9 -26.45 -7.06 -10.06
N LYS A 10 -27.62 -7.56 -10.46
CA LYS A 10 -28.89 -7.22 -9.81
C LYS A 10 -28.93 -7.80 -8.39
N CYS A 11 -29.58 -7.07 -7.47
CA CYS A 11 -29.79 -7.55 -6.11
C CYS A 11 -30.63 -8.84 -6.15
N GLY A 12 -30.17 -9.88 -5.44
CA GLY A 12 -30.79 -11.21 -5.47
C GLY A 12 -30.11 -12.22 -6.39
N GLU A 13 -29.21 -11.79 -7.28
CA GLU A 13 -28.37 -12.70 -8.07
C GLU A 13 -27.07 -13.06 -7.32
N GLU A 14 -26.60 -14.30 -7.49
CA GLU A 14 -25.32 -14.72 -6.93
C GLU A 14 -24.18 -13.85 -7.48
N CYS A 15 -23.46 -13.20 -6.56
CA CYS A 15 -22.28 -12.43 -6.88
C CYS A 15 -21.14 -13.39 -7.26
N GLY A 16 -20.85 -13.48 -8.56
CA GLY A 16 -19.70 -14.23 -9.07
C GLY A 16 -18.36 -13.59 -8.68
N PRO A 17 -17.22 -14.14 -9.15
CA PRO A 17 -15.91 -13.56 -8.89
C PRO A 17 -15.86 -12.09 -9.36
N CYS A 18 -15.33 -11.23 -8.50
CA CYS A 18 -15.26 -9.80 -8.78
C CYS A 18 -14.26 -9.50 -9.91
N LEU A 19 -14.78 -9.02 -11.05
CA LEU A 19 -13.99 -8.66 -12.23
C LEU A 19 -13.50 -7.20 -12.22
N ALA A 20 -13.86 -6.42 -11.21
CA ALA A 20 -13.39 -5.05 -11.07
C ALA A 20 -11.87 -5.01 -10.92
N SER A 21 -11.26 -3.91 -11.37
CA SER A 21 -9.82 -3.68 -11.27
C SER A 21 -9.35 -3.76 -9.82
N CYS A 22 -8.24 -4.43 -9.55
CA CYS A 22 -7.77 -4.59 -8.18
C CYS A 22 -7.30 -3.25 -7.59
N LEU A 23 -7.90 -2.83 -6.47
CA LEU A 23 -7.53 -1.58 -5.79
C LEU A 23 -6.16 -1.64 -5.10
N SER A 24 -5.59 -2.83 -4.88
CA SER A 24 -4.32 -2.98 -4.16
C SER A 24 -3.18 -2.27 -4.91
N SER A 25 -2.55 -1.31 -4.25
CA SER A 25 -1.45 -0.53 -4.80
C SER A 25 -0.55 -0.01 -3.70
N CYS A 26 0.69 0.29 -4.06
CA CYS A 26 1.64 1.02 -3.23
C CYS A 26 2.45 1.98 -4.11
N LYS A 27 3.34 2.78 -3.52
CA LYS A 27 4.18 3.71 -4.31
C LYS A 27 5.12 3.01 -5.30
N HIS A 28 5.27 1.69 -5.21
CA HIS A 28 6.17 0.91 -6.05
C HIS A 28 5.48 0.24 -7.23
N GLN A 29 4.24 -0.21 -7.05
CA GLN A 29 3.51 -1.01 -8.03
C GLN A 29 2.00 -0.93 -7.82
N GLU A 30 1.27 -1.24 -8.87
CA GLU A 30 -0.18 -1.29 -8.93
C GLU A 30 -0.63 -2.68 -9.35
N CYS A 31 -1.51 -3.29 -8.54
CA CYS A 31 -2.04 -4.60 -8.87
C CYS A 31 -3.03 -4.52 -10.04
N GLY A 32 -3.94 -3.55 -10.01
CA GLY A 32 -4.92 -3.31 -11.07
C GLY A 32 -4.41 -2.43 -12.21
N THR A 33 -5.35 -1.72 -12.82
CA THR A 33 -5.15 -0.70 -13.86
C THR A 33 -5.43 0.67 -13.23
N SER A 34 -4.40 1.47 -13.00
CA SER A 34 -4.55 2.88 -12.58
C SER A 34 -3.73 3.78 -13.48
N ASP A 35 -4.04 5.08 -13.49
CA ASP A 35 -3.43 6.07 -14.38
C ASP A 35 -2.10 6.64 -13.86
N ARG A 36 -1.56 6.17 -12.72
CA ARG A 36 -0.26 6.71 -12.24
C ARG A 36 0.86 6.28 -13.19
N ILE A 37 1.60 7.26 -13.70
CA ILE A 37 2.56 7.07 -14.80
C ILE A 37 3.86 6.35 -14.34
N GLN A 38 4.16 6.35 -13.04
CA GLN A 38 5.51 6.03 -12.52
C GLN A 38 5.64 4.67 -11.80
N THR A 39 4.63 3.79 -11.87
CA THR A 39 4.59 2.52 -11.13
C THR A 39 4.42 1.32 -12.07
N ILE A 40 4.96 0.15 -11.67
CA ILE A 40 4.75 -1.12 -12.41
C ILE A 40 3.28 -1.50 -12.30
N LYS A 41 2.61 -1.80 -13.43
CA LYS A 41 1.19 -2.17 -13.48
C LYS A 41 1.03 -3.63 -13.90
N TYR A 42 0.20 -4.38 -13.18
CA TYR A 42 -0.08 -5.78 -13.51
C TYR A 42 -1.45 -6.01 -14.17
N GLY A 43 -2.37 -5.05 -14.08
CA GLY A 43 -3.69 -5.15 -14.74
C GLY A 43 -4.58 -6.28 -14.21
N ARG A 44 -4.40 -6.69 -12.96
CA ARG A 44 -5.18 -7.79 -12.35
C ARG A 44 -6.56 -7.33 -11.90
N ASN A 45 -7.51 -8.23 -12.02
CA ASN A 45 -8.85 -8.06 -11.43
C ASN A 45 -8.86 -8.46 -9.95
N CYS A 46 -9.95 -8.14 -9.26
CA CYS A 46 -10.08 -8.34 -7.83
C CYS A 46 -10.12 -9.82 -7.41
N SER A 47 -10.64 -10.72 -8.26
CA SER A 47 -10.68 -12.16 -7.96
C SER A 47 -9.31 -12.83 -8.09
N GLN A 48 -8.39 -12.26 -8.87
CA GLN A 48 -7.04 -12.77 -9.01
C GLN A 48 -6.18 -12.55 -7.75
N PRO A 49 -5.27 -13.49 -7.43
CA PRO A 49 -4.21 -13.24 -6.45
C PRO A 49 -3.40 -11.98 -6.80
N CYS A 50 -3.20 -11.10 -5.83
CA CYS A 50 -2.37 -9.91 -6.03
C CYS A 50 -0.89 -10.28 -6.22
N VAL A 51 -0.14 -9.45 -6.94
CA VAL A 51 1.33 -9.56 -6.95
C VAL A 51 1.87 -8.85 -5.71
N LEU A 52 2.58 -9.57 -4.85
CA LEU A 52 3.19 -9.01 -3.64
C LEU A 52 4.39 -8.14 -4.00
N CYS A 53 4.55 -6.98 -3.36
CA CYS A 53 5.62 -6.02 -3.66
C CYS A 53 6.89 -6.30 -2.83
N PRO A 54 8.00 -6.78 -3.44
CA PRO A 54 9.19 -7.19 -2.70
C PRO A 54 10.13 -6.02 -2.33
N ARG A 55 9.81 -4.78 -2.72
CA ARG A 55 10.63 -3.60 -2.35
C ARG A 55 10.53 -3.33 -0.84
N PHE A 56 11.49 -2.61 -0.30
CA PHE A 56 11.42 -2.13 1.09
C PHE A 56 10.22 -1.20 1.29
N CYS A 57 9.60 -1.24 2.48
CA CYS A 57 8.47 -0.38 2.80
C CYS A 57 8.92 1.09 2.88
N ASP A 58 8.13 1.98 2.31
CA ASP A 58 8.33 3.43 2.33
C ASP A 58 7.60 4.12 3.49
N ASN A 59 7.09 3.35 4.47
CA ASN A 59 6.45 3.89 5.66
C ASN A 59 7.54 4.28 6.66
N ASN A 60 8.12 5.45 6.42
CA ASN A 60 9.17 6.04 7.23
C ASN A 60 8.97 7.55 7.34
N CYS A 61 9.48 8.12 8.42
CA CYS A 61 9.67 9.55 8.61
C CYS A 61 10.87 9.76 9.56
N GLN A 62 11.23 11.00 9.85
CA GLN A 62 12.35 11.30 10.76
C GLN A 62 12.21 10.68 12.17
N HIS A 63 10.99 10.31 12.59
CA HIS A 63 10.72 9.74 13.91
C HIS A 63 10.64 8.20 13.92
N ARG A 64 10.51 7.53 12.77
CA ARG A 64 10.36 6.06 12.67
C ARG A 64 10.70 5.52 11.29
N SER A 65 11.08 4.26 11.21
CA SER A 65 11.31 3.58 9.93
C SER A 65 10.83 2.13 9.96
N CYS A 66 10.04 1.73 8.96
CA CYS A 66 9.56 0.36 8.80
C CYS A 66 10.66 -0.55 8.23
N GLY A 67 10.95 -1.66 8.90
CA GLY A 67 11.99 -2.61 8.51
C GLY A 67 11.53 -3.69 7.52
N LYS A 68 10.25 -3.68 7.15
CA LYS A 68 9.60 -4.76 6.40
C LYS A 68 9.59 -4.55 4.88
N ARG A 69 9.31 -5.61 4.13
CA ARG A 69 8.94 -5.54 2.72
C ARG A 69 7.60 -4.82 2.57
N CYS A 70 7.38 -4.25 1.40
CA CYS A 70 6.20 -3.42 1.15
C CYS A 70 4.89 -4.21 1.28
N TYR A 71 4.87 -5.50 0.96
CA TYR A 71 3.68 -6.35 1.14
C TYR A 71 3.44 -6.80 2.59
N GLU A 72 4.47 -6.76 3.44
CA GLU A 72 4.39 -7.23 4.82
C GLU A 72 3.71 -6.19 5.71
N ILE A 73 3.04 -6.68 6.76
CA ILE A 73 2.44 -5.83 7.80
C ILE A 73 3.53 -4.96 8.41
N CYS A 74 3.32 -3.63 8.42
CA CYS A 74 4.29 -2.70 8.98
C CYS A 74 4.56 -3.00 10.47
N ASP A 75 5.83 -2.91 10.87
CA ASP A 75 6.32 -3.10 12.24
C ASP A 75 6.39 -1.79 13.05
N VAL A 76 5.95 -0.69 12.46
CA VAL A 76 5.92 0.62 13.11
C VAL A 76 4.51 1.05 13.52
N LYS A 77 4.42 1.84 14.59
CA LYS A 77 3.20 2.55 15.01
C LYS A 77 2.99 3.83 14.16
N PRO A 78 1.78 4.40 14.13
CA PRO A 78 1.54 5.73 13.58
C PRO A 78 2.48 6.82 14.14
N CYS A 79 2.69 7.91 13.38
CA CYS A 79 3.34 9.11 13.93
C CYS A 79 2.34 9.83 14.80
N GLU A 80 2.75 10.24 15.99
CA GLU A 80 1.97 11.21 16.76
C GLU A 80 2.47 12.65 16.60
N GLU A 81 3.63 12.82 15.96
CA GLU A 81 4.20 14.15 15.71
C GLU A 81 3.44 14.94 14.63
N PRO A 82 3.17 16.23 14.86
CA PRO A 82 2.57 17.11 13.86
C PRO A 82 3.51 17.30 12.67
N CYS A 83 2.96 17.66 11.51
CA CYS A 83 3.78 18.02 10.37
C CYS A 83 4.53 19.33 10.63
N GLY A 84 5.87 19.29 10.55
CA GLY A 84 6.72 20.48 10.70
C GLY A 84 6.84 21.34 9.43
N LEU A 85 6.18 20.97 8.34
CA LEU A 85 6.26 21.69 7.06
C LEU A 85 5.34 22.91 7.03
N ARG A 86 5.65 23.84 6.13
CA ARG A 86 4.78 24.95 5.76
C ARG A 86 4.06 24.63 4.45
N LEU A 87 2.80 25.03 4.35
CA LEU A 87 2.02 24.96 3.11
C LEU A 87 2.54 26.01 2.11
N MET A 88 2.13 25.90 0.84
CA MET A 88 2.50 26.85 -0.21
C MET A 88 2.14 28.31 0.11
N CYS A 89 1.11 28.54 0.93
CA CYS A 89 0.74 29.86 1.41
C CYS A 89 1.63 30.40 2.54
N GLY A 90 2.69 29.69 2.93
CA GLY A 90 3.64 30.08 3.98
C GLY A 90 3.22 29.74 5.41
N HIS A 91 1.97 29.33 5.63
CA HIS A 91 1.44 28.98 6.95
C HIS A 91 1.81 27.56 7.38
N ALA A 92 1.80 27.32 8.69
CA ALA A 92 2.07 26.00 9.27
C ALA A 92 1.04 24.96 8.78
N CYS A 93 1.53 23.76 8.49
CA CYS A 93 0.70 22.63 8.11
C CYS A 93 -0.16 22.13 9.29
N LEU A 94 -1.41 21.74 8.98
CA LEU A 94 -2.33 21.13 9.94
C LEU A 94 -2.33 19.59 9.89
N GLY A 95 -1.48 19.00 9.04
CA GLY A 95 -1.35 17.56 8.89
C GLY A 95 -0.44 16.89 9.93
N MET A 96 -0.22 15.60 9.71
CA MET A 96 0.65 14.75 10.54
C MET A 96 1.96 14.42 9.83
N CYS A 97 3.03 14.20 10.61
CA CYS A 97 4.33 13.85 10.05
C CYS A 97 4.27 12.51 9.28
N GLY A 98 4.86 12.49 8.07
CA GLY A 98 4.89 11.33 7.18
C GLY A 98 3.64 11.14 6.32
N GLU A 99 2.61 11.97 6.50
CA GLU A 99 1.43 12.00 5.63
C GLU A 99 1.56 13.08 4.55
N LYS A 100 0.78 12.94 3.48
CA LYS A 100 0.62 14.03 2.51
C LYS A 100 0.04 15.25 3.23
N CYS A 101 0.65 16.42 3.02
CA CYS A 101 0.15 17.67 3.60
C CYS A 101 -1.24 17.99 3.03
N PRO A 102 -2.25 18.28 3.88
CA PRO A 102 -3.57 18.70 3.44
C PRO A 102 -3.49 20.04 2.70
N SER A 103 -4.36 20.24 1.72
CA SER A 103 -4.52 21.51 1.02
C SER A 103 -5.20 22.58 1.88
N VAL A 104 -5.95 22.16 2.90
CA VAL A 104 -6.67 23.05 3.82
C VAL A 104 -5.69 23.72 4.78
N CYS A 105 -5.69 25.06 4.75
CA CYS A 105 -4.90 25.91 5.63
C CYS A 105 -5.79 26.52 6.72
N GLY A 106 -5.40 26.38 8.00
CA GLY A 106 -6.11 26.94 9.14
C GLY A 106 -6.14 28.47 9.20
N THR A 107 -5.26 29.15 8.47
CA THR A 107 -5.20 30.62 8.41
C THR A 107 -5.91 31.15 7.17
N CYS A 108 -5.52 30.73 5.97
CA CYS A 108 -6.12 31.22 4.72
C CYS A 108 -7.58 30.79 4.55
N ARG A 109 -7.94 29.60 5.06
CA ARG A 109 -9.29 29.02 4.93
C ARG A 109 -9.82 28.60 6.30
N LYS A 110 -9.69 29.49 7.29
CA LYS A 110 -10.11 29.24 8.68
C LYS A 110 -11.53 28.70 8.79
N GLN A 111 -12.48 29.28 8.06
CA GLN A 111 -13.87 28.84 8.12
C GLN A 111 -14.06 27.40 7.62
N ASN A 112 -13.38 27.01 6.53
CA ASN A 112 -13.44 25.64 6.00
C ASN A 112 -12.87 24.65 7.03
N TYR A 113 -11.72 24.97 7.61
CA TYR A 113 -11.13 24.17 8.69
C TYR A 113 -12.10 24.01 9.87
N ILE A 114 -12.68 25.11 10.37
CA ILE A 114 -13.65 25.06 11.48
C ILE A 114 -14.87 24.21 11.12
N SER A 115 -15.40 24.34 9.90
CA SER A 115 -16.52 23.53 9.44
C SER A 115 -16.19 22.03 9.50
N ILE A 116 -15.01 21.62 9.00
CA ILE A 116 -14.55 20.22 9.07
C ILE A 116 -14.48 19.75 10.52
N ILE A 117 -13.88 20.53 11.43
CA ILE A 117 -13.77 20.14 12.83
C ILE A 117 -15.16 19.99 13.47
N ASN A 118 -16.04 20.97 13.27
CA ASN A 118 -17.37 20.97 13.86
C ASN A 118 -18.26 19.84 13.35
N GLU A 119 -18.15 19.51 12.06
CA GLU A 119 -18.93 18.43 11.42
C GLU A 119 -18.59 17.05 12.01
N TYR A 120 -17.30 16.77 12.24
CA TYR A 120 -16.85 15.42 12.63
C TYR A 120 -16.56 15.25 14.13
N LEU A 121 -16.20 16.32 14.84
CA LEU A 121 -15.90 16.28 16.28
C LEU A 121 -16.92 17.04 17.15
N GLY A 122 -17.80 17.85 16.55
CA GLY A 122 -18.81 18.65 17.24
C GLY A 122 -18.37 20.09 17.53
N THR A 123 -19.35 20.97 17.75
CA THR A 123 -19.17 22.43 17.90
C THR A 123 -18.55 22.87 19.24
N GLY A 124 -18.42 21.95 20.20
CA GLY A 124 -17.98 22.23 21.58
C GLY A 124 -16.57 21.75 21.91
N VAL A 125 -15.79 21.30 20.93
CA VAL A 125 -14.43 20.81 21.19
C VAL A 125 -13.53 22.00 21.57
N PRO A 126 -13.02 22.08 22.81
CA PRO A 126 -12.11 23.15 23.17
C PRO A 126 -10.86 23.05 22.30
N LEU A 127 -10.60 24.10 21.49
CA LEU A 127 -9.41 24.21 20.64
C LEU A 127 -8.12 24.47 21.45
N THR A 128 -8.04 23.96 22.69
CA THR A 128 -6.84 24.03 23.54
C THR A 128 -5.66 23.31 22.88
N LYS A 129 -5.96 22.29 22.06
CA LYS A 129 -5.04 21.73 21.06
C LYS A 129 -5.68 21.90 19.69
N LEU A 130 -4.95 22.46 18.73
CA LEU A 130 -5.36 22.56 17.32
C LEU A 130 -5.55 21.15 16.72
N PRO A 131 -6.78 20.72 16.40
CA PRO A 131 -7.02 19.41 15.81
C PRO A 131 -6.30 19.27 14.47
N ARG A 132 -5.64 18.12 14.28
CA ARG A 132 -4.91 17.82 13.04
C ARG A 132 -5.84 17.12 12.06
N ILE A 133 -5.57 17.29 10.77
CA ILE A 133 -6.41 16.74 9.71
C ILE A 133 -5.61 15.90 8.74
N ILE A 134 -6.26 14.91 8.15
CA ILE A 134 -5.73 14.08 7.06
C ILE A 134 -6.63 14.28 5.85
N GLU A 135 -6.02 14.60 4.71
CA GLU A 135 -6.69 14.65 3.41
C GLU A 135 -6.49 13.32 2.68
N ILE A 136 -7.57 12.68 2.26
CA ILE A 136 -7.53 11.39 1.56
C ILE A 136 -7.06 11.60 0.12
N GLU A 137 -5.97 10.93 -0.24
CA GLU A 137 -5.47 10.95 -1.61
C GLU A 137 -6.47 10.27 -2.57
N GLY A 138 -6.81 10.97 -3.66
CA GLY A 138 -7.78 10.51 -4.67
C GLY A 138 -9.08 11.30 -4.63
N CYS A 139 -9.68 11.51 -3.46
CA CYS A 139 -10.94 12.26 -3.33
C CYS A 139 -10.80 13.64 -2.67
N GLN A 140 -9.66 13.97 -2.06
CA GLN A 140 -9.36 15.26 -1.43
C GLN A 140 -10.29 15.65 -0.26
N HIS A 141 -11.11 14.73 0.23
CA HIS A 141 -11.87 14.94 1.47
C HIS A 141 -10.92 14.93 2.68
N ALA A 142 -11.11 15.88 3.58
CA ALA A 142 -10.28 16.05 4.77
C ALA A 142 -11.08 15.76 6.04
N PHE A 143 -10.45 15.04 6.98
CA PHE A 143 -11.07 14.64 8.23
C PHE A 143 -10.13 14.89 9.41
N PRO A 144 -10.65 15.17 10.60
CA PRO A 144 -9.85 15.15 11.82
C PRO A 144 -9.21 13.77 12.04
N VAL A 145 -7.96 13.77 12.49
CA VAL A 145 -7.20 12.52 12.74
C VAL A 145 -7.96 11.62 13.72
N GLU A 146 -8.49 12.21 14.79
CA GLU A 146 -9.18 11.50 15.86
C GLU A 146 -10.44 10.79 15.36
N PHE A 147 -11.15 11.41 14.42
CA PHE A 147 -12.33 10.82 13.79
C PHE A 147 -11.93 9.68 12.85
N LEU A 148 -10.92 9.91 12.00
CA LEU A 148 -10.51 8.96 10.98
C LEU A 148 -9.85 7.71 11.60
N ASP A 149 -9.12 7.86 12.71
CA ASP A 149 -8.54 6.75 13.47
C ASP A 149 -9.61 5.81 14.03
N LYS A 150 -10.68 6.37 14.60
CA LYS A 150 -11.83 5.59 15.09
C LYS A 150 -12.53 4.86 13.94
N HIS A 151 -12.75 5.56 12.82
CA HIS A 151 -13.38 4.98 11.63
C HIS A 151 -12.58 3.79 11.08
N VAL A 152 -11.26 3.93 10.93
CA VAL A 152 -10.40 2.85 10.43
C VAL A 152 -10.33 1.69 11.42
N THR A 153 -10.33 1.96 12.72
CA THR A 153 -10.38 0.91 13.76
C THR A 153 -11.67 0.10 13.67
N SER A 154 -12.82 0.76 13.53
CA SER A 154 -14.11 0.08 13.35
C SER A 154 -14.16 -0.77 12.07
N CYS A 155 -13.57 -0.27 10.98
CA CYS A 155 -13.43 -1.04 9.73
C CYS A 155 -12.54 -2.27 9.94
N GLN A 156 -11.45 -2.15 10.69
CA GLN A 156 -10.55 -3.25 11.02
C GLN A 156 -11.26 -4.36 11.81
N GLU A 157 -12.05 -4.00 12.82
CA GLU A 157 -12.83 -4.94 13.62
C GLU A 157 -13.86 -5.68 12.77
N SER A 158 -14.45 -4.98 11.82
CA SER A 158 -15.42 -5.54 10.85
C SER A 158 -14.75 -6.30 9.69
N SER A 159 -13.41 -6.37 9.65
CA SER A 159 -12.63 -6.92 8.54
C SER A 159 -12.98 -6.30 7.17
N THR A 160 -13.40 -5.04 7.15
CA THR A 160 -13.77 -4.30 5.94
C THR A 160 -12.64 -3.38 5.50
N LEU A 161 -12.57 -3.12 4.18
CA LEU A 161 -11.62 -2.15 3.65
C LEU A 161 -12.05 -0.74 4.09
N PRO A 162 -11.19 0.07 4.72
CA PRO A 162 -11.55 1.42 5.10
C PRO A 162 -11.85 2.27 3.85
N LEU A 163 -13.07 2.79 3.79
CA LEU A 163 -13.52 3.71 2.74
C LEU A 163 -13.61 5.14 3.30
N CYS A 164 -13.53 6.13 2.43
CA CYS A 164 -13.73 7.53 2.73
C CYS A 164 -15.09 7.71 3.44
N PRO A 165 -15.12 8.33 4.63
CA PRO A 165 -16.35 8.55 5.39
C PRO A 165 -17.34 9.51 4.70
N TYR A 166 -16.88 10.31 3.74
CA TYR A 166 -17.73 11.29 3.07
C TYR A 166 -18.88 10.58 2.32
N PRO A 167 -20.15 11.00 2.52
CA PRO A 167 -21.31 10.39 1.87
C PRO A 167 -21.17 10.35 0.35
N GLY A 168 -21.42 9.18 -0.23
CA GLY A 168 -21.36 8.99 -1.69
C GLY A 168 -19.95 8.93 -2.29
N CYS A 169 -18.87 9.14 -1.51
CA CYS A 169 -17.51 9.08 -2.04
C CYS A 169 -17.05 7.65 -2.32
N GLY A 170 -17.10 6.77 -1.31
CA GLY A 170 -16.71 5.36 -1.45
C GLY A 170 -15.24 5.11 -1.81
N MET A 171 -14.39 6.14 -1.77
CA MET A 171 -12.97 6.01 -2.12
C MET A 171 -12.19 5.22 -1.06
N ALA A 172 -11.44 4.19 -1.43
CA ALA A 172 -10.65 3.41 -0.48
C ALA A 172 -9.45 4.19 0.10
N ILE A 173 -9.25 4.09 1.41
CA ILE A 173 -8.13 4.73 2.13
C ILE A 173 -6.91 3.81 2.07
N LEU A 174 -6.14 3.91 0.99
CA LEU A 174 -5.01 2.99 0.72
C LEU A 174 -3.63 3.62 0.96
N HIS A 175 -3.53 4.93 0.80
CA HIS A 175 -2.25 5.64 0.73
C HIS A 175 -1.91 6.49 1.96
N THR A 176 -2.66 6.32 3.05
CA THR A 176 -2.39 6.97 4.34
C THR A 176 -1.46 6.10 5.18
N GLN A 177 -0.28 6.62 5.52
CA GLN A 177 0.80 5.83 6.13
C GLN A 177 0.44 5.34 7.54
N ARG A 178 -0.29 6.15 8.32
CA ARG A 178 -0.84 5.80 9.63
C ARG A 178 -1.70 4.53 9.58
N TYR A 179 -2.45 4.32 8.50
CA TYR A 179 -3.34 3.17 8.34
C TYR A 179 -2.71 2.01 7.56
N ALA A 180 -1.46 2.14 7.11
CA ALA A 180 -0.79 1.14 6.30
C ALA A 180 -0.78 -0.24 6.96
N LYS A 181 -0.62 -0.32 8.29
CA LYS A 181 -0.65 -1.59 9.02
C LYS A 181 -1.98 -2.33 8.83
N VAL A 182 -3.10 -1.62 8.97
CA VAL A 182 -4.47 -2.16 8.82
C VAL A 182 -4.72 -2.58 7.38
N VAL A 183 -4.44 -1.68 6.44
CA VAL A 183 -4.64 -1.93 5.00
C VAL A 183 -3.83 -3.13 4.52
N LYS A 184 -2.55 -3.23 4.92
CA LYS A 184 -1.70 -4.35 4.53
C LYS A 184 -2.14 -5.68 5.12
N LYS A 185 -2.60 -5.69 6.38
CA LYS A 185 -3.20 -6.89 6.99
C LYS A 185 -4.39 -7.38 6.17
N LEU A 186 -5.35 -6.50 5.87
CA LEU A 186 -6.52 -6.83 5.06
C LEU A 186 -6.14 -7.31 3.65
N ASN A 187 -5.15 -6.69 3.03
CA ASN A 187 -4.66 -7.10 1.71
C ASN A 187 -4.00 -8.48 1.74
N LEU A 188 -3.25 -8.80 2.80
CA LEU A 188 -2.65 -10.13 2.99
C LEU A 188 -3.71 -11.19 3.28
N ASP A 189 -4.70 -10.89 4.11
CA ASP A 189 -5.80 -11.81 4.39
C ASP A 189 -6.58 -12.13 3.11
N LYS A 190 -6.88 -11.11 2.29
CA LYS A 190 -7.49 -11.28 0.96
C LYS A 190 -6.60 -12.05 -0.01
N TYR A 191 -5.29 -11.81 0.00
CA TYR A 191 -4.33 -12.55 -0.82
C TYR A 191 -4.34 -14.03 -0.43
N ASN A 192 -4.24 -14.33 0.87
CA ASN A 192 -4.23 -15.69 1.38
C ASN A 192 -5.52 -16.41 0.97
N GLN A 193 -6.70 -15.79 1.13
CA GLN A 193 -7.98 -16.37 0.70
C GLN A 193 -8.04 -16.70 -0.80
N ARG A 194 -7.34 -15.95 -1.67
CA ARG A 194 -7.30 -16.20 -3.12
C ARG A 194 -6.26 -17.24 -3.53
N VAL A 195 -5.22 -17.42 -2.71
CA VAL A 195 -4.10 -18.33 -2.99
C VAL A 195 -4.27 -19.67 -2.29
N THR A 196 -4.97 -19.74 -1.17
CA THR A 196 -5.44 -20.99 -0.57
C THR A 196 -6.54 -21.55 -1.46
N PRO A 197 -6.28 -22.63 -2.20
CA PRO A 197 -7.28 -23.16 -3.09
C PRO A 197 -8.31 -23.92 -2.27
N SER A 198 -9.60 -23.58 -2.42
CA SER A 198 -10.69 -24.44 -1.95
C SER A 198 -10.81 -25.76 -2.73
N SER A 199 -9.82 -26.18 -3.54
CA SER A 199 -9.91 -27.41 -4.36
C SER A 199 -8.63 -27.93 -5.06
N VAL A 200 -7.40 -27.50 -4.72
CA VAL A 200 -6.18 -28.09 -5.34
C VAL A 200 -5.51 -29.00 -4.33
N SER A 201 -5.49 -30.31 -4.62
CA SER A 201 -4.87 -31.29 -3.72
C SER A 201 -3.39 -30.97 -3.47
N GLU A 202 -2.94 -31.22 -2.25
CA GLU A 202 -1.56 -31.04 -1.78
C GLU A 202 -0.52 -31.60 -2.79
N ASN A 203 -0.89 -32.70 -3.46
CA ASN A 203 -0.08 -33.38 -4.46
C ASN A 203 0.16 -32.54 -5.73
N MET A 204 -0.86 -31.84 -6.22
CA MET A 204 -0.76 -31.01 -7.43
C MET A 204 0.12 -29.78 -7.15
N ARG A 205 -0.03 -29.18 -5.96
CA ARG A 205 0.80 -28.06 -5.49
C ARG A 205 2.26 -28.47 -5.36
N THR A 206 2.54 -29.61 -4.73
CA THR A 206 3.89 -30.15 -4.55
C THR A 206 4.57 -30.43 -5.89
N LYS A 207 3.84 -31.00 -6.86
CA LYS A 207 4.36 -31.22 -8.22
C LYS A 207 4.74 -29.90 -8.91
N LEU A 208 3.89 -28.87 -8.81
CA LEU A 208 4.16 -27.56 -9.41
C LEU A 208 5.40 -26.91 -8.78
N MET A 209 5.49 -26.93 -7.45
CA MET A 209 6.62 -26.35 -6.70
C MET A 209 7.93 -27.08 -7.00
N ASN A 210 7.90 -28.41 -7.11
CA ASN A 210 9.07 -29.20 -7.51
C ASN A 210 9.51 -28.86 -8.95
N GLY A 211 8.56 -28.60 -9.86
CA GLY A 211 8.85 -28.13 -11.21
C GLY A 211 9.59 -26.79 -11.21
N TYR A 212 9.10 -25.80 -10.46
CA TYR A 212 9.77 -24.51 -10.32
C TYR A 212 11.15 -24.64 -9.66
N TRP A 213 11.28 -25.47 -8.63
CA TRP A 213 12.55 -25.73 -7.94
C TRP A 213 13.61 -26.29 -8.89
N ASN A 214 13.25 -27.27 -9.71
CA ASN A 214 14.16 -27.87 -10.69
C ASN A 214 14.63 -26.84 -11.73
N THR A 215 13.73 -25.98 -12.19
CA THR A 215 14.08 -24.88 -13.11
C THR A 215 15.05 -23.90 -12.46
N LEU A 216 14.78 -23.45 -11.23
CA LEU A 216 15.68 -22.56 -10.50
C LEU A 216 17.06 -23.18 -10.27
N GLN A 217 17.15 -24.48 -9.98
CA GLN A 217 18.43 -25.16 -9.86
C GLN A 217 19.19 -25.23 -11.20
N LYS A 218 18.48 -25.44 -12.31
CA LYS A 218 19.08 -25.41 -13.64
C LYS A 218 19.64 -24.04 -13.97
N GLU A 219 18.87 -22.98 -13.72
CA GLU A 219 19.32 -21.60 -13.94
C GLU A 219 20.53 -21.25 -13.06
N ARG A 220 20.53 -21.67 -11.79
CA ARG A 220 21.68 -21.52 -10.89
C ARG A 220 22.95 -22.16 -11.46
N LYS A 221 22.87 -23.43 -11.89
CA LYS A 221 24.01 -24.13 -12.50
C LYS A 221 24.50 -23.45 -13.78
N ASN A 222 23.58 -22.91 -14.58
CA ASN A 222 23.94 -22.14 -15.77
C ASN A 222 24.71 -20.87 -15.40
N CYS A 223 24.25 -20.11 -14.40
CA CYS A 223 24.97 -18.94 -13.87
C CYS A 223 26.37 -19.29 -13.36
N GLU A 224 26.52 -20.40 -12.62
CA GLU A 224 27.81 -20.88 -12.11
C GLU A 224 28.78 -21.23 -13.25
N LYS A 225 28.29 -21.89 -14.32
CA LYS A 225 29.10 -22.18 -15.52
C LYS A 225 29.54 -20.92 -16.25
N ILE A 226 28.65 -19.92 -16.35
CA ILE A 226 28.97 -18.63 -16.95
C ILE A 226 30.07 -17.94 -16.13
N GLN A 227 29.94 -17.92 -14.79
CA GLN A 227 30.95 -17.35 -13.90
C GLN A 227 32.31 -18.05 -14.03
N GLN A 228 32.34 -19.38 -14.07
CA GLN A 228 33.58 -20.15 -14.27
C GLN A 228 34.22 -19.85 -15.63
N THR A 229 33.42 -19.69 -16.67
CA THR A 229 33.90 -19.34 -18.02
C THR A 229 34.49 -17.94 -18.04
N ILE A 230 33.85 -16.97 -17.37
CA ILE A 230 34.38 -15.61 -17.20
C ILE A 230 35.71 -15.65 -16.43
N GLN A 231 35.79 -16.43 -15.34
CA GLN A 231 37.00 -16.57 -14.54
C GLN A 231 38.17 -17.16 -15.35
N LYS A 232 37.90 -18.21 -16.14
CA LYS A 232 38.89 -18.82 -17.04
C LYS A 232 39.37 -17.84 -18.11
N ARG A 233 38.45 -17.06 -18.72
CA ARG A 233 38.82 -16.01 -19.69
C ARG A 233 39.71 -14.92 -19.08
N LYS A 234 39.43 -14.50 -17.85
CA LYS A 234 40.29 -13.55 -17.11
C LYS A 234 41.69 -14.13 -16.81
N SER A 235 41.76 -15.43 -16.52
CA SER A 235 43.01 -16.15 -16.25
C SER A 235 43.88 -16.28 -17.50
N SER A 236 43.28 -16.53 -18.67
CA SER A 236 43.99 -16.63 -19.94
C SER A 236 44.50 -15.29 -20.47
N VAL A 237 43.80 -14.19 -20.21
CA VAL A 237 44.24 -12.83 -20.59
C VAL A 237 45.44 -12.40 -19.73
N GLY A 238 45.43 -12.69 -18.42
CA GLY A 238 46.56 -12.38 -17.54
C GLY A 238 47.83 -13.21 -17.79
N SER A 239 47.72 -14.36 -18.47
CA SER A 239 48.88 -15.16 -18.90
C SER A 239 49.45 -14.70 -20.25
N ALA A 240 48.65 -14.04 -21.10
CA ALA A 240 49.11 -13.49 -22.38
C ALA A 240 49.90 -12.18 -22.20
N GLU A 241 49.59 -11.39 -21.17
CA GLU A 241 50.32 -10.15 -20.82
C GLU A 241 51.69 -10.41 -20.18
N LYS A 242 52.01 -11.65 -19.77
CA LYS A 242 53.32 -12.03 -19.20
C LYS A 242 54.35 -12.54 -20.20
N LEU A 243 54.01 -12.64 -21.50
CA LEU A 243 54.92 -13.08 -22.57
C LEU A 243 55.50 -11.91 -23.39
N HIS A 244 55.23 -10.67 -22.99
CA HIS A 244 55.85 -9.46 -23.52
C HIS A 244 56.66 -8.74 -22.43
N PHE A 245 57.67 -9.42 -21.89
CA PHE A 245 58.82 -8.82 -21.19
C PHE A 245 60.04 -9.70 -21.40
#